data_AF-A0A0L6WGB7-F1
#
_entry.id   AF-A0A0L6WGB7-F1
#
_cell.length_a   1.000
_cell.length_b   1.000
_cell.length_c   1.000
_cell.angle_alpha   90.00
_cell.angle_beta   90.00
_cell.angle_gamma   90.00
#
_symmetry.space_group_name_H-M   'P 1'
#
loop_
_entity.id
_entity.type
_entity.pdbx_description
1 polymer ?
#
loop_
_entity_poly.entity_id
_entity_poly.type
_entity_poly.pdbx_seq_one_letter_code
_entity_poly.pdbx_strand_id
1 'polypeptide(L)'
;MPPLPHPPLSKDKLGGGPYSLCIFQGGQQQRAILSTPGFPSPVPQQTQPRYHLGSSPNDRVGMFASCHIDAGDLVVAERPLVLMPAVATAVPVKMPPGFEASPTQVMQLQMRQYNMILEKCIERLPVDDRKAFYEFKSHDRKEGLGPILDRMEMNGLAVVVASVDKKEKFRNSAVFKHVSRINHRCTPNATWDFDVVSFSMRIRALCAIENDEEIFISYIDDESVTGNERRAALRKYGITCGCGLCSKDI
;
A
#
# COMPACT_ATOMS: atom_id res chain seq x y z
N MET A 1 21.18 -19.23 -3.11
CA MET A 1 20.27 -18.44 -2.23
C MET A 1 19.12 -17.95 -3.10
N PRO A 2 17.86 -17.93 -2.63
CA PRO A 2 16.84 -17.15 -3.33
C PRO A 2 17.36 -15.71 -3.46
N PRO A 3 17.01 -14.95 -4.52
CA PRO A 3 17.41 -13.56 -4.61
C PRO A 3 16.91 -12.88 -3.34
N LEU A 4 17.84 -12.56 -2.43
CA LEU A 4 17.52 -11.76 -1.27
C LEU A 4 16.95 -10.45 -1.84
N PRO A 5 15.87 -9.92 -1.25
CA PRO A 5 15.37 -8.62 -1.68
C PRO A 5 16.53 -7.65 -1.73
N HIS A 6 16.67 -6.97 -2.87
CA HIS A 6 17.71 -5.96 -3.06
C HIS A 6 17.73 -5.04 -1.84
N PRO A 7 18.91 -4.59 -1.38
CA PRO A 7 19.01 -3.80 -0.16
C PRO A 7 18.02 -2.63 -0.25
N PRO A 8 17.24 -2.38 0.81
CA PRO A 8 16.21 -1.37 0.82
C PRO A 8 16.81 -0.01 0.46
N LEU A 9 15.99 0.91 -0.04
CA LEU A 9 16.41 2.30 -0.13
C LEU A 9 16.65 2.80 1.31
N SER A 10 17.92 2.87 1.73
CA SER A 10 18.28 3.38 3.06
C SER A 10 17.91 4.86 3.16
N LYS A 11 17.77 5.37 4.40
CA LYS A 11 17.56 6.81 4.66
C LYS A 11 18.54 7.69 3.86
N ASP A 12 19.78 7.22 3.71
CA ASP A 12 20.83 7.95 2.99
C ASP A 12 20.51 8.10 1.49
N LYS A 13 19.94 7.07 0.87
CA LYS A 13 19.51 7.12 -0.54
C LYS A 13 18.26 7.97 -0.77
N LEU A 14 17.53 8.29 0.30
CA LEU A 14 16.32 9.12 0.25
C LEU A 14 16.60 10.59 0.62
N GLY A 15 17.86 10.96 0.84
CA GLY A 15 18.24 12.34 1.20
C GLY A 15 17.88 12.71 2.65
N GLY A 16 17.70 11.72 3.53
CA GLY A 16 17.19 11.90 4.89
C GLY A 16 15.67 11.68 5.02
N GLY A 17 15.15 11.71 6.25
CA GLY A 17 13.70 11.51 6.54
C GLY A 17 13.31 10.11 7.06
N PRO A 18 12.01 9.77 7.08
CA PRO A 18 11.50 8.50 7.58
C PRO A 18 11.98 7.30 6.73
N TYR A 19 12.12 6.14 7.36
CA TYR A 19 12.65 4.93 6.73
C TYR A 19 11.60 4.30 5.81
N SER A 20 12.00 3.84 4.61
CA SER A 20 11.15 3.05 3.72
C SER A 20 11.78 1.69 3.46
N LEU A 21 11.09 0.61 3.86
CA LEU A 21 11.53 -0.74 3.53
C LEU A 21 11.10 -1.08 2.10
N CYS A 22 12.04 -1.03 1.16
CA CYS A 22 11.79 -1.45 -0.22
C CYS A 22 12.28 -2.87 -0.46
N ILE A 23 11.38 -3.70 -0.99
CA ILE A 23 11.63 -5.07 -1.40
C ILE A 23 11.48 -5.08 -2.92
N PHE A 24 12.59 -5.26 -3.65
CA PHE A 24 12.58 -5.28 -5.11
C PHE A 24 12.98 -6.64 -5.66
N GLN A 25 12.40 -7.00 -6.80
CA GLN A 25 12.87 -8.12 -7.62
C GLN A 25 14.02 -7.63 -8.50
N GLY A 26 15.25 -8.01 -8.14
CA GLY A 26 16.45 -7.57 -8.85
C GLY A 26 16.74 -6.06 -8.73
N GLY A 27 17.66 -5.58 -9.55
CA GLY A 27 18.18 -4.20 -9.46
C GLY A 27 17.55 -3.20 -10.43
N GLN A 28 16.72 -3.63 -11.37
CA GLN A 28 16.16 -2.75 -12.42
C GLN A 28 15.26 -1.66 -11.84
N GLN A 29 14.30 -2.04 -10.98
CA GLN A 29 13.41 -1.07 -10.34
C GLN A 29 14.17 -0.07 -9.47
N GLN A 30 15.16 -0.54 -8.70
CA GLN A 30 16.01 0.33 -7.89
C GLN A 30 16.76 1.33 -8.78
N ARG A 31 17.34 0.87 -9.91
CA ARG A 31 17.99 1.76 -10.87
C ARG A 31 17.02 2.76 -11.48
N ALA A 32 15.82 2.33 -11.87
CA ALA A 32 14.79 3.21 -12.41
C ALA A 32 14.47 4.37 -11.44
N ILE A 33 14.23 4.06 -10.16
CA ILE A 33 14.01 5.07 -9.12
C ILE A 33 15.22 6.01 -8.99
N LEU A 34 16.41 5.46 -8.77
CA LEU A 34 17.63 6.25 -8.56
C LEU A 34 18.03 7.10 -9.78
N SER A 35 17.63 6.70 -10.99
CA SER A 35 17.87 7.44 -12.23
C SER A 35 16.83 8.53 -12.51
N THR A 36 15.79 8.65 -11.69
CA THR A 36 14.73 9.64 -11.89
C THR A 36 15.32 11.05 -11.69
N PRO A 37 15.21 11.96 -12.67
CA PRO A 37 15.72 13.32 -12.52
C PRO A 37 15.11 14.02 -11.30
N GLY A 38 15.96 14.61 -10.45
CA GLY A 38 15.53 15.28 -9.21
C GLY A 38 15.35 14.35 -8.00
N PHE A 39 15.59 13.04 -8.15
CA PHE A 39 15.53 12.10 -7.03
C PHE A 39 16.82 12.12 -6.18
N PRO A 40 16.72 12.04 -4.85
CA PRO A 40 15.51 12.21 -4.05
C PRO A 40 15.21 13.70 -3.82
N SER A 41 13.95 14.10 -4.02
CA SER A 41 13.47 15.41 -3.55
C SER A 41 12.88 15.32 -2.15
N PRO A 42 12.86 16.42 -1.38
CA PRO A 42 12.13 16.48 -0.11
C PRO A 42 10.66 16.11 -0.31
N VAL A 43 10.10 15.38 0.67
CA VAL A 43 8.66 15.12 0.72
C VAL A 43 7.96 16.46 0.97
N PRO A 44 6.93 16.82 0.20
CA PRO A 44 6.14 18.02 0.47
C PRO A 44 5.59 17.98 1.90
N GLN A 45 6.00 18.92 2.73
CA GLN A 45 5.52 19.04 4.11
C GLN A 45 4.61 20.24 4.25
N GLN A 46 3.60 20.11 5.10
CA GLN A 46 2.76 21.20 5.54
C GLN A 46 3.28 21.72 6.87
N THR A 47 3.14 23.02 7.10
CA THR A 47 3.54 23.68 8.35
C THR A 47 2.74 23.18 9.56
N GLN A 48 1.52 22.70 9.33
CA GLN A 48 0.66 22.07 10.32
C GLN A 48 0.00 20.82 9.73
N PRO A 49 -0.24 19.76 10.54
CA PRO A 49 -1.03 18.62 10.11
C PRO A 49 -2.45 19.07 9.73
N ARG A 50 -2.90 18.71 8.53
CA ARG A 50 -4.27 18.95 8.05
C ARG A 50 -5.20 17.76 8.26
N TYR A 51 -4.72 16.72 8.94
CA TYR A 51 -5.50 15.55 9.29
C TYR A 51 -5.17 15.03 10.69
N HIS A 52 -6.08 14.24 11.22
CA HIS A 52 -5.86 13.37 12.37
C HIS A 52 -6.44 11.97 12.09
N LEU A 53 -6.01 10.98 12.86
CA LEU A 53 -6.57 9.62 12.79
C LEU A 53 -7.59 9.44 13.90
N GLY A 54 -8.71 8.78 13.59
CA GLY A 54 -9.80 8.58 14.54
C GLY A 54 -10.59 7.29 14.27
N SER A 55 -11.52 6.98 15.16
CA SER A 55 -12.43 5.84 14.97
C SER A 55 -13.41 6.11 13.83
N SER A 56 -13.63 5.10 12.99
CA SER A 56 -14.57 5.10 11.87
C SER A 56 -15.47 3.85 11.99
N PRO A 57 -16.70 3.84 11.43
CA PRO A 57 -17.63 2.72 11.59
C PRO A 57 -17.04 1.34 11.28
N ASN A 58 -17.59 0.30 11.93
CA ASN A 58 -17.13 -1.08 11.87
C ASN A 58 -15.71 -1.30 12.45
N ASP A 59 -15.43 -0.64 13.58
CA ASP A 59 -14.14 -0.71 14.30
C ASP A 59 -12.92 -0.43 13.42
N ARG A 60 -13.09 0.50 12.46
CA ARG A 60 -12.03 0.95 11.58
C ARG A 60 -11.34 2.16 12.19
N VAL A 61 -10.12 2.41 11.73
CA VAL A 61 -9.48 3.70 11.87
C VAL A 61 -9.67 4.44 10.55
N GLY A 62 -10.05 5.70 10.62
CA GLY A 62 -10.18 6.62 9.48
C GLY A 62 -9.23 7.79 9.59
N MET A 63 -9.07 8.52 8.49
CA MET A 63 -8.37 9.80 8.44
C MET A 63 -9.42 10.91 8.34
N PHE A 64 -9.31 11.94 9.19
CA PHE A 64 -10.26 13.03 9.26
C PHE A 64 -9.52 14.35 9.08
N ALA A 65 -10.15 15.32 8.41
CA ALA A 65 -9.56 16.65 8.28
C ALA A 65 -9.49 17.33 9.66
N SER A 66 -8.38 18.01 9.95
CA SER A 66 -8.21 18.83 11.17
C SER A 66 -8.40 20.32 10.93
N CYS A 67 -8.80 20.69 9.71
CA CYS A 67 -9.13 22.04 9.28
C CYS A 67 -9.94 21.96 7.98
N HIS A 68 -10.46 23.10 7.51
CA HIS A 68 -11.01 23.20 6.16
C HIS A 68 -9.93 22.94 5.10
N ILE A 69 -10.27 22.17 4.08
CA ILE A 69 -9.39 21.83 2.95
C ILE A 69 -10.09 22.17 1.64
N ASP A 70 -9.48 23.04 0.84
CA ASP A 70 -10.01 23.42 -0.47
C ASP A 70 -9.75 22.34 -1.52
N ALA A 71 -10.57 22.30 -2.56
CA ALA A 71 -10.39 21.38 -3.67
C ALA A 71 -9.00 21.56 -4.33
N GLY A 72 -8.30 20.45 -4.56
CA GLY A 72 -6.96 20.41 -5.16
C GLY A 72 -5.80 20.53 -4.14
N ASP A 73 -6.09 20.96 -2.91
CA ASP A 73 -5.09 21.08 -1.87
C ASP A 73 -4.44 19.73 -1.55
N LEU A 74 -3.17 19.78 -1.19
CA LEU A 74 -2.51 18.64 -0.57
C LEU A 74 -3.13 18.42 0.82
N VAL A 75 -3.41 17.16 1.16
CA VAL A 75 -3.81 16.70 2.49
C VAL A 75 -2.58 16.17 3.23
N VAL A 76 -1.86 15.25 2.59
CA VAL A 76 -0.64 14.64 3.14
C VAL A 76 0.25 14.12 2.01
N ALA A 77 1.56 14.17 2.21
CA ALA A 77 2.51 13.40 1.42
C ALA A 77 3.31 12.48 2.35
N GLU A 78 3.33 11.18 2.06
CA GLU A 78 3.91 10.18 2.95
C GLU A 78 4.78 9.18 2.19
N ARG A 79 6.00 8.93 2.67
CA ARG A 79 6.84 7.84 2.15
C ARG A 79 6.24 6.49 2.55
N PRO A 80 6.38 5.44 1.74
CA PRO A 80 5.90 4.12 2.10
C PRO A 80 6.67 3.59 3.32
N LEU A 81 5.96 2.98 4.26
CA LEU A 81 6.55 2.20 5.34
C LEU A 81 7.19 0.93 4.76
N VAL A 82 6.44 0.25 3.89
CA VAL A 82 6.86 -0.95 3.16
C VAL A 82 6.39 -0.81 1.72
N LEU A 83 7.28 -1.09 0.77
CA LEU A 83 6.95 -1.18 -0.66
C LEU A 83 7.53 -2.49 -1.21
N MET A 84 6.68 -3.31 -1.84
CA MET A 84 7.06 -4.60 -2.40
C MET A 84 6.39 -4.84 -3.75
N PRO A 85 6.84 -5.83 -4.56
CA PRO A 85 6.23 -6.12 -5.84
C PRO A 85 4.78 -6.58 -5.64
N ALA A 86 3.88 -6.13 -6.52
CA ALA A 86 2.45 -6.46 -6.43
C ALA A 86 2.17 -7.95 -6.65
N VAL A 87 3.08 -8.64 -7.34
CA VAL A 87 3.04 -10.09 -7.55
C VAL A 87 4.15 -10.72 -6.74
N ALA A 88 3.80 -11.69 -5.89
CA ALA A 88 4.77 -12.38 -5.06
C ALA A 88 5.84 -13.08 -5.91
N THR A 89 7.08 -13.05 -5.43
CA THR A 89 8.19 -13.75 -6.08
C THR A 89 8.02 -15.25 -5.87
N ALA A 90 8.15 -16.04 -6.92
CA ALA A 90 8.25 -17.49 -6.78
C ALA A 90 9.53 -17.82 -5.98
N VAL A 91 9.36 -18.19 -4.72
CA VAL A 91 10.46 -18.70 -3.90
C VAL A 91 10.61 -20.20 -4.20
N PRO A 92 11.79 -20.69 -4.60
CA PRO A 92 11.97 -22.13 -4.82
C PRO A 92 11.77 -22.90 -3.50
N VAL A 93 10.80 -23.81 -3.49
CA VAL A 93 10.56 -24.75 -2.38
C VAL A 93 11.22 -26.07 -2.76
N LYS A 94 12.05 -26.62 -1.86
CA LYS A 94 12.56 -27.99 -2.00
C LYS A 94 11.53 -28.96 -1.46
N MET A 95 11.03 -29.84 -2.31
CA MET A 95 10.13 -30.92 -1.90
C MET A 95 10.93 -32.14 -1.45
N PRO A 96 10.49 -32.88 -0.41
CA PRO A 96 11.08 -34.17 -0.08
C PRO A 96 11.00 -35.14 -1.27
N PRO A 97 12.00 -36.00 -1.49
CA PRO A 97 11.93 -37.05 -2.51
C PRO A 97 10.67 -37.91 -2.32
N GLY A 98 9.93 -38.15 -3.41
CA GLY A 98 8.70 -38.97 -3.38
C GLY A 98 7.45 -38.27 -2.85
N PHE A 99 7.51 -36.98 -2.50
CA PHE A 99 6.32 -36.22 -2.10
C PHE A 99 5.65 -35.59 -3.32
N GLU A 100 4.44 -36.05 -3.66
CA GLU A 100 3.60 -35.44 -4.69
C GLU A 100 2.73 -34.35 -4.06
N ALA A 101 3.00 -33.10 -4.43
CA ALA A 101 2.19 -31.94 -4.05
C ALA A 101 1.33 -31.47 -5.21
N SER A 102 0.07 -31.13 -4.95
CA SER A 102 -0.75 -30.43 -5.93
C SER A 102 -0.18 -29.02 -6.21
N PRO A 103 -0.47 -28.41 -7.38
CA PRO A 103 -0.05 -27.04 -7.66
C PRO A 103 -0.45 -26.03 -6.57
N THR A 104 -1.64 -26.19 -5.98
CA THR A 104 -2.13 -25.37 -4.87
C THR A 104 -1.28 -25.53 -3.61
N GLN A 105 -0.90 -26.77 -3.27
CA GLN A 105 -0.03 -27.04 -2.12
C GLN A 105 1.37 -26.45 -2.33
N VAL A 106 1.93 -26.58 -3.54
CA VAL A 106 3.21 -25.95 -3.88
C VAL A 106 3.13 -24.44 -3.72
N MET A 107 2.09 -23.80 -4.27
CA MET A 107 1.88 -22.36 -4.14
C MET A 107 1.76 -21.92 -2.68
N GLN A 108 1.00 -22.65 -1.85
CA GLN A 108 0.86 -22.35 -0.43
C GLN A 108 2.21 -22.44 0.31
N LEU A 109 3.04 -23.46 0.02
CA LEU A 109 4.38 -23.58 0.59
C LEU A 109 5.30 -22.44 0.16
N GLN A 110 5.24 -22.05 -1.12
CA GLN A 110 6.00 -20.91 -1.65
C GLN A 110 5.62 -19.61 -0.94
N MET A 111 4.32 -19.35 -0.76
CA MET A 111 3.83 -18.15 -0.07
C MET A 111 4.24 -18.14 1.40
N ARG A 112 4.15 -19.27 2.10
CA ARG A 112 4.62 -19.39 3.49
C ARG A 112 6.12 -19.09 3.60
N GLN A 113 6.93 -19.69 2.73
CA GLN A 113 8.37 -19.44 2.72
C GLN A 113 8.69 -17.97 2.39
N TYR A 114 7.96 -17.37 1.46
CA TYR A 114 8.11 -15.96 1.14
C TYR A 114 7.73 -15.07 2.32
N ASN A 115 6.63 -15.37 3.02
CA ASN A 115 6.21 -14.64 4.21
C ASN A 115 7.28 -14.68 5.32
N MET A 116 7.95 -15.81 5.54
CA MET A 116 9.08 -15.90 6.49
C MET A 116 10.27 -14.99 6.10
N ILE A 117 10.53 -14.83 4.80
CA ILE A 117 11.55 -13.89 4.32
C ILE A 117 11.09 -12.44 4.57
N LEU A 118 9.81 -12.15 4.32
CA LEU A 118 9.23 -10.83 4.55
C LEU A 118 9.27 -10.44 6.03
N GLU A 119 8.98 -11.36 6.95
CA GLU A 119 9.10 -11.12 8.40
C GLU A 119 10.49 -10.62 8.79
N LYS A 120 11.55 -11.28 8.31
CA LYS A 120 12.95 -10.84 8.51
C LYS A 120 13.26 -9.48 7.87
N CYS A 121 12.54 -9.10 6.82
CA CYS A 121 12.69 -7.77 6.23
C CYS A 121 12.01 -6.71 7.08
N ILE A 122 10.80 -6.99 7.59
CA ILE A 122 10.02 -6.12 8.47
C ILE A 122 10.75 -5.88 9.80
N GLU A 123 11.51 -6.86 10.30
CA GLU A 123 12.38 -6.70 11.47
C GLU A 123 13.41 -5.56 11.33
N ARG A 124 13.76 -5.16 10.10
CA ARG A 124 14.70 -4.08 9.80
C ARG A 124 14.09 -2.68 9.92
N LEU A 125 12.76 -2.58 10.02
CA LEU A 125 12.10 -1.31 10.29
C LEU A 125 12.52 -0.78 11.67
N PRO A 126 12.62 0.56 11.86
CA PRO A 126 12.67 1.16 13.18
C PRO A 126 11.55 0.62 14.09
N VAL A 127 11.77 0.59 15.40
CA VAL A 127 10.85 -0.06 16.35
C VAL A 127 9.42 0.48 16.23
N ASP A 128 9.26 1.81 16.17
CA ASP A 128 7.94 2.44 16.07
C ASP A 128 7.25 2.15 14.74
N ASP A 129 8.03 2.10 13.66
CA ASP A 129 7.56 1.80 12.31
C ASP A 129 7.13 0.34 12.18
N ARG A 130 7.90 -0.57 12.78
CA ARG A 130 7.56 -1.98 12.89
C ARG A 130 6.27 -2.18 13.70
N LYS A 131 6.15 -1.49 14.84
CA LYS A 131 4.93 -1.54 15.67
C LYS A 131 3.72 -1.06 14.86
N ALA A 132 3.82 0.09 14.19
CA ALA A 132 2.75 0.62 13.35
C ALA A 132 2.37 -0.33 12.21
N PHE A 133 3.34 -1.05 11.61
CA PHE A 133 3.04 -2.06 10.60
C PHE A 133 2.18 -3.20 11.16
N TYR A 134 2.49 -3.72 12.35
CA TYR A 134 1.76 -4.84 12.94
C TYR A 134 0.37 -4.47 13.47
N GLU A 135 0.11 -3.18 13.73
CA GLU A 135 -1.21 -2.65 14.09
C GLU A 135 -2.21 -2.66 12.91
N PHE A 136 -1.74 -2.78 11.66
CA PHE A 136 -2.65 -2.92 10.52
C PHE A 136 -3.45 -4.21 10.58
N LYS A 137 -4.70 -4.12 10.09
CA LYS A 137 -5.61 -5.26 10.01
C LYS A 137 -5.00 -6.34 9.12
N SER A 138 -5.08 -7.58 9.60
CA SER A 138 -4.76 -8.79 8.84
C SER A 138 -6.05 -9.55 8.58
N HIS A 139 -6.06 -10.41 7.56
CA HIS A 139 -7.17 -11.33 7.36
C HIS A 139 -7.29 -12.27 8.57
N ASP A 140 -8.51 -12.47 9.05
CA ASP A 140 -8.84 -13.48 10.06
C ASP A 140 -9.30 -14.76 9.35
N ARG A 141 -8.35 -15.48 8.75
CA ARG A 141 -8.60 -16.73 8.01
C ARG A 141 -7.64 -17.81 8.47
N LYS A 142 -8.15 -19.04 8.67
CA LYS A 142 -7.34 -20.22 9.04
C LYS A 142 -6.29 -20.56 7.98
N GLU A 143 -6.57 -20.26 6.72
CA GLU A 143 -5.69 -20.49 5.58
C GLU A 143 -5.44 -19.17 4.84
N GLY A 144 -4.38 -18.45 5.24
CA GLY A 144 -3.97 -17.18 4.64
C GLY A 144 -2.61 -17.25 3.96
N LEU A 145 -2.21 -16.13 3.33
CA LEU A 145 -0.90 -15.99 2.70
C LEU A 145 0.22 -15.83 3.74
N GLY A 146 -0.15 -15.53 4.98
CA GLY A 146 0.73 -15.29 6.12
C GLY A 146 0.57 -13.86 6.64
N PRO A 147 1.01 -13.57 7.89
CA PRO A 147 0.72 -12.32 8.58
C PRO A 147 1.22 -11.05 7.89
N ILE A 148 2.28 -11.12 7.08
CA ILE A 148 2.80 -9.96 6.35
C ILE A 148 2.02 -9.77 5.05
N LEU A 149 1.86 -10.83 4.26
CA LEU A 149 1.14 -10.77 2.98
C LEU A 149 -0.34 -10.40 3.19
N ASP A 150 -0.99 -10.93 4.22
CA ASP A 150 -2.38 -10.59 4.54
C ASP A 150 -2.53 -9.10 4.91
N ARG A 151 -1.57 -8.51 5.64
CA ARG A 151 -1.55 -7.06 5.91
C ARG A 151 -1.31 -6.24 4.66
N MET A 152 -0.40 -6.68 3.79
CA MET A 152 -0.14 -6.00 2.52
C MET A 152 -1.36 -6.06 1.59
N GLU A 153 -2.11 -7.17 1.59
CA GLU A 153 -3.34 -7.34 0.80
C GLU A 153 -4.48 -6.42 1.28
N MET A 154 -4.61 -6.25 2.60
CA MET A 154 -5.71 -5.48 3.20
C MET A 154 -5.45 -3.96 3.28
N ASN A 155 -4.19 -3.53 3.28
CA ASN A 155 -3.83 -2.13 3.56
C ASN A 155 -2.91 -1.51 2.50
N GLY A 156 -2.49 -2.29 1.50
CA GLY A 156 -1.59 -1.85 0.45
C GLY A 156 -2.31 -1.04 -0.63
N LEU A 157 -1.68 0.05 -1.05
CA LEU A 157 -2.08 0.83 -2.22
C LEU A 157 -1.19 0.47 -3.41
N ALA A 158 -1.77 0.45 -4.61
CA ALA A 158 -1.04 0.17 -5.83
C ALA A 158 -0.05 1.30 -6.15
N VAL A 159 1.21 0.97 -6.39
CA VAL A 159 2.25 1.93 -6.79
C VAL A 159 2.94 1.46 -8.05
N VAL A 160 2.92 2.29 -9.09
CA VAL A 160 3.62 2.00 -10.34
C VAL A 160 4.86 2.89 -10.45
N VAL A 161 6.02 2.26 -10.56
CA VAL A 161 7.28 2.94 -10.85
C VAL A 161 7.65 2.67 -12.29
N ALA A 162 7.98 3.70 -13.06
CA ALA A 162 8.46 3.55 -14.43
C ALA A 162 9.94 3.92 -14.54
N SER A 163 10.64 3.26 -15.46
CA SER A 163 11.95 3.71 -15.96
C SER A 163 11.85 5.08 -16.62
N VAL A 164 12.97 5.80 -16.71
CA VAL A 164 13.03 7.15 -17.31
C VAL A 164 12.55 7.16 -18.76
N ASP A 165 12.88 6.12 -19.54
CA ASP A 165 12.41 5.96 -20.92
C ASP A 165 11.00 5.35 -21.03
N LYS A 166 10.35 5.09 -19.89
CA LYS A 166 9.00 4.52 -19.72
C LYS A 166 8.80 3.13 -20.34
N LYS A 167 9.87 2.43 -20.73
CA LYS A 167 9.77 1.08 -21.32
C LYS A 167 9.50 0.01 -20.27
N GLU A 168 10.13 0.15 -19.11
CA GLU A 168 9.91 -0.72 -17.95
C GLU A 168 8.93 -0.08 -16.97
N LYS A 169 7.94 -0.86 -16.52
CA LYS A 169 6.98 -0.49 -15.47
C LYS A 169 6.95 -1.57 -14.40
N PHE A 170 7.15 -1.16 -13.16
CA PHE A 170 7.16 -2.02 -11.98
C PHE A 170 5.91 -1.76 -11.17
N ARG A 171 5.04 -2.77 -11.05
CA ARG A 171 3.82 -2.71 -10.22
C ARG A 171 4.15 -3.18 -8.81
N ASN A 172 3.75 -2.38 -7.82
CA ASN A 172 4.05 -2.58 -6.41
C ASN A 172 2.79 -2.46 -5.57
N SER A 173 2.84 -3.04 -4.38
CA SER A 173 1.95 -2.75 -3.27
C SER A 173 2.74 -2.01 -2.20
N ALA A 174 2.19 -0.91 -1.70
CA ALA A 174 2.82 -0.07 -0.68
C ALA A 174 1.88 0.16 0.50
N VAL A 175 2.40 -0.06 1.71
CA VAL A 175 1.73 0.30 2.97
C VAL A 175 2.39 1.55 3.53
N PHE A 176 1.57 2.47 4.02
CA PHE A 176 1.94 3.76 4.60
C PHE A 176 1.44 3.81 6.04
N LYS A 177 2.12 4.53 6.93
CA LYS A 177 1.76 4.58 8.36
C LYS A 177 0.39 5.21 8.57
N HIS A 178 0.07 6.29 7.85
CA HIS A 178 -1.20 7.01 7.98
C HIS A 178 -2.08 6.90 6.74
N VAL A 179 -1.52 7.02 5.52
CA VAL A 179 -2.29 6.95 4.27
C VAL A 179 -3.03 5.62 4.09
N SER A 180 -2.45 4.50 4.54
CA SER A 180 -3.14 3.19 4.50
C SER A 180 -4.34 3.07 5.45
N ARG A 181 -4.67 4.11 6.23
CA ARG A 181 -5.84 4.18 7.12
C ARG A 181 -6.99 4.99 6.52
N ILE A 182 -6.83 5.56 5.33
CA ILE A 182 -7.91 6.29 4.64
C ILE A 182 -8.94 5.27 4.14
N ASN A 183 -10.20 5.43 4.54
CA ASN A 183 -11.25 4.49 4.20
C ASN A 183 -11.78 4.65 2.77
N HIS A 184 -12.55 3.65 2.34
CA HIS A 184 -13.17 3.65 1.02
C HIS A 184 -14.49 4.44 0.98
N ARG A 185 -14.67 5.19 -0.11
CA ARG A 185 -15.99 5.60 -0.62
C ARG A 185 -15.99 5.53 -2.14
N CYS A 186 -17.07 5.06 -2.76
CA CYS A 186 -17.17 5.00 -4.24
C CYS A 186 -17.23 6.40 -4.87
N THR A 187 -17.73 7.39 -4.13
CA THR A 187 -17.65 8.82 -4.45
C THR A 187 -16.70 9.49 -3.44
N PRO A 188 -15.38 9.34 -3.60
CA PRO A 188 -14.41 9.83 -2.65
C PRO A 188 -14.32 11.36 -2.66
N ASN A 189 -13.89 11.95 -1.55
CA ASN A 189 -13.58 13.38 -1.45
C ASN A 189 -12.07 13.66 -1.60
N ALA A 190 -11.24 12.63 -1.74
CA ALA A 190 -9.82 12.74 -2.03
C ALA A 190 -9.34 11.74 -3.09
N THR A 191 -8.23 12.08 -3.73
CA THR A 191 -7.52 11.23 -4.69
C THR A 191 -6.05 11.11 -4.28
N TRP A 192 -5.33 10.23 -4.96
CA TRP A 192 -3.93 9.96 -4.66
C TRP A 192 -3.08 9.83 -5.92
N ASP A 193 -1.81 10.15 -5.78
CA ASP A 193 -0.79 9.87 -6.77
C ASP A 193 0.54 9.52 -6.08
N PHE A 194 1.37 8.69 -6.71
CA PHE A 194 2.70 8.38 -6.20
C PHE A 194 3.76 9.18 -6.95
N ASP A 195 4.39 10.13 -6.26
CA ASP A 195 5.48 10.90 -6.80
C ASP A 195 6.80 10.16 -6.59
N VAL A 196 7.38 9.66 -7.68
CA VAL A 196 8.67 8.93 -7.63
C VAL A 196 9.79 9.86 -7.17
N VAL A 197 9.76 11.16 -7.53
CA VAL A 197 10.84 12.11 -7.26
C VAL A 197 11.04 12.32 -5.76
N SER A 198 9.96 12.56 -5.00
CA SER A 198 9.98 12.58 -3.54
C SER A 198 9.81 11.20 -2.89
N PHE A 199 9.51 10.18 -3.69
CA PHE A 199 9.18 8.80 -3.28
C PHE A 199 8.05 8.76 -2.23
N SER A 200 6.99 9.51 -2.49
CA SER A 200 5.87 9.66 -1.55
C SER A 200 4.52 9.51 -2.23
N MET A 201 3.57 8.94 -1.50
CA MET A 201 2.16 9.00 -1.86
C MET A 201 1.61 10.35 -1.44
N ARG A 202 0.97 11.04 -2.37
CA ARG A 202 0.34 12.34 -2.14
C ARG A 202 -1.17 12.16 -2.16
N ILE A 203 -1.84 12.63 -1.13
CA ILE A 203 -3.30 12.69 -1.05
C ILE A 203 -3.73 14.12 -1.31
N ARG A 204 -4.67 14.33 -2.24
CA ARG A 204 -5.23 15.63 -2.58
C ARG A 204 -6.74 15.62 -2.50
N ALA A 205 -7.31 16.73 -2.04
CA ALA A 205 -8.76 16.87 -1.99
C ALA A 205 -9.34 17.00 -3.42
N LEU A 206 -10.42 16.28 -3.70
CA LEU A 206 -11.18 16.37 -4.95
C LEU A 206 -12.26 17.46 -4.88
N CYS A 207 -12.74 17.74 -3.68
CA CYS A 207 -13.72 18.78 -3.36
C CYS A 207 -13.30 19.47 -2.06
N ALA A 208 -14.06 20.49 -1.63
CA ALA A 208 -13.89 21.00 -0.28
C ALA A 208 -14.14 19.88 0.74
N ILE A 209 -13.32 19.82 1.79
CA ILE A 209 -13.45 18.90 2.92
C ILE A 209 -13.53 19.75 4.18
N GLU A 210 -14.64 19.65 4.90
CA GLU A 210 -14.86 20.44 6.11
C GLU A 210 -14.03 19.90 7.28
N ASN A 211 -13.83 20.73 8.30
CA ASN A 211 -13.18 20.28 9.53
C ASN A 211 -13.92 19.08 10.13
N ASP A 212 -13.17 18.08 10.61
CA ASP A 212 -13.67 16.80 11.13
C ASP A 212 -14.42 15.90 10.13
N GLU A 213 -14.47 16.26 8.84
CA GLU A 213 -14.97 15.37 7.81
C GLU A 213 -13.96 14.23 7.54
N GLU A 214 -14.47 12.99 7.44
CA GLU A 214 -13.63 11.83 7.08
C GLU A 214 -13.19 11.93 5.62
N ILE A 215 -11.90 11.69 5.40
CA ILE A 215 -11.25 11.66 4.10
C ILE A 215 -11.37 10.25 3.54
N PHE A 216 -11.84 10.15 2.30
CA PHE A 216 -12.05 8.89 1.60
C PHE A 216 -11.33 8.87 0.26
N ILE A 217 -10.81 7.69 -0.10
CA ILE A 217 -10.33 7.36 -1.45
C ILE A 217 -11.16 6.22 -2.05
N SER A 218 -11.07 6.02 -3.36
CA SER A 218 -11.59 4.79 -3.97
C SER A 218 -10.59 3.65 -3.80
N TYR A 219 -11.09 2.46 -3.42
CA TYR A 219 -10.33 1.20 -3.44
C TYR A 219 -10.58 0.43 -4.74
N ILE A 220 -11.44 0.99 -5.62
CA ILE A 220 -11.81 0.44 -6.90
C ILE A 220 -11.10 1.27 -7.95
N ASP A 221 -10.18 0.63 -8.68
CA ASP A 221 -9.39 1.28 -9.74
C ASP A 221 -10.19 1.47 -11.04
N ASP A 222 -11.19 0.62 -11.28
CA ASP A 222 -12.00 0.64 -12.48
C ASP A 222 -13.39 1.23 -12.20
N GLU A 223 -13.60 2.46 -12.64
CA GLU A 223 -14.88 3.18 -12.47
C GLU A 223 -16.01 2.61 -13.33
N SER A 224 -15.71 1.77 -14.33
CA SER A 224 -16.69 1.21 -15.26
C SER A 224 -17.44 -0.01 -14.74
N VAL A 225 -17.00 -0.58 -13.61
CA VAL A 225 -17.59 -1.80 -13.05
C VAL A 225 -18.96 -1.52 -12.42
N THR A 226 -19.83 -2.52 -12.39
CA THR A 226 -21.18 -2.44 -11.81
C THR A 226 -21.17 -2.31 -10.28
N GLY A 227 -22.30 -1.92 -9.69
CA GLY A 227 -22.50 -1.94 -8.23
C GLY A 227 -22.25 -3.30 -7.58
N ASN A 228 -22.60 -4.40 -8.26
CA ASN A 228 -22.32 -5.76 -7.80
C ASN A 228 -20.82 -6.06 -7.78
N GLU A 229 -20.09 -5.66 -8.81
CA GLU A 229 -18.63 -5.85 -8.91
C GLU A 229 -17.89 -4.97 -7.88
N ARG A 230 -18.32 -3.71 -7.68
CA ARG A 230 -17.81 -2.86 -6.59
C ARG A 230 -17.98 -3.54 -5.24
N ARG A 231 -19.19 -4.04 -4.94
CA ARG A 231 -19.44 -4.78 -3.68
C ARG A 231 -18.53 -6.00 -3.57
N ALA A 232 -18.39 -6.80 -4.64
CA ALA A 232 -17.56 -7.99 -4.64
C ALA A 232 -16.09 -7.67 -4.35
N ALA A 233 -15.53 -6.64 -5.00
CA ALA A 233 -14.16 -6.19 -4.79
C ALA A 233 -13.91 -5.67 -3.36
N LEU A 234 -14.94 -5.11 -2.71
CA LEU A 234 -14.89 -4.57 -1.36
C LEU A 234 -15.03 -5.63 -0.25
N ARG A 235 -15.53 -6.83 -0.57
CA ARG A 235 -15.74 -7.92 0.41
C ARG A 235 -14.46 -8.31 1.15
N LYS A 236 -13.32 -8.33 0.48
CA LYS A 236 -12.02 -8.67 1.10
C LYS A 236 -11.64 -7.71 2.23
N TYR A 237 -12.10 -6.46 2.17
CA TYR A 237 -11.90 -5.48 3.24
C TYR A 237 -12.96 -5.57 4.34
N GLY A 238 -13.99 -6.42 4.19
CA GLY A 238 -15.15 -6.45 5.07
C GLY A 238 -16.02 -5.19 4.93
N ILE A 239 -16.11 -4.63 3.72
CA ILE A 239 -16.94 -3.45 3.42
C ILE A 239 -18.18 -3.90 2.63
N THR A 240 -19.36 -3.58 3.15
CA THR A 240 -20.62 -3.68 2.42
C THR A 240 -21.06 -2.27 2.01
N CYS A 241 -20.77 -1.89 0.76
CA CYS A 241 -21.08 -0.53 0.30
C CYS A 241 -22.55 -0.39 -0.14
N GLY A 242 -23.29 0.49 0.54
CA GLY A 242 -24.67 0.87 0.22
C GLY A 242 -24.81 2.25 -0.43
N CYS A 243 -23.75 2.81 -1.01
CA CYS A 243 -23.81 4.14 -1.63
C CYS A 243 -24.71 4.17 -2.87
N GLY A 244 -25.14 5.36 -3.29
CA GLY A 244 -26.01 5.53 -4.46
C GLY A 244 -25.46 4.92 -5.75
N LEU A 245 -24.13 4.90 -5.96
CA LEU A 245 -23.54 4.20 -7.11
C LEU A 245 -23.72 2.69 -7.00
N CYS A 246 -23.50 2.10 -5.83
CA CYS A 246 -23.69 0.66 -5.63
C CYS A 246 -25.18 0.26 -5.69
N SER A 247 -26.09 1.11 -5.24
CA SER A 247 -27.52 0.81 -5.17
C SER A 247 -28.27 0.96 -6.49
N LYS A 248 -27.69 1.67 -7.48
CA LYS A 248 -28.34 1.94 -8.79
C LYS A 248 -28.18 0.83 -9.82
N ASP A 249 -27.26 -0.12 -9.61
CA ASP A 249 -26.98 -1.22 -10.54
C ASP A 249 -27.38 -2.55 -9.90
N ILE A 250 -28.63 -2.98 -10.13
CA ILE A 250 -29.13 -4.35 -9.89
C ILE A 250 -29.17 -5.07 -11.24
#